data_AF-A0A7J6R3U2-F1
#
_entry.id   AF-A0A7J6R3U2-F1
#
_cell.length_a   1.000
_cell.length_b   1.000
_cell.length_c   1.000
_cell.angle_alpha   90.00
_cell.angle_beta   90.00
_cell.angle_gamma   90.00
#
_symmetry.space_group_name_H-M   'P 1'
#
loop_
_entity.id
_entity.type
_entity.pdbx_description
1 polymer ?
#
loop_
_entity_poly.entity_id
_entity_poly.type
_entity_poly.pdbx_seq_one_letter_code
_entity_poly.pdbx_strand_id
1 'polypeptide(L)'
;CADAGIDIVRVTVQGIKEARATKLIKERLLRDGYTTPIVADIHFKPKVAMLAAEGCDKIRINPGNFIDGMKTFGKVTEVTPEIAAQWQEEMFNKLTPLVESLKRQGKCMRIGVNHGSLSERILTQYGDTPEGMVASAIEVGLMCRALDFHDIIFSMKSSNTRVMVAAYRLLAAEMARRGWDYPLHLGVTEAGGG
;
A
#
# COMPACT_ATOMS: atom_id res chain seq x y z
N CYS A 1 -15.01 3.60 18.29
CA CYS A 1 -14.15 2.49 17.81
C CYS A 1 -13.41 1.83 18.96
N ALA A 2 -12.58 2.57 19.70
CA ALA A 2 -11.85 2.03 20.86
C ALA A 2 -12.79 1.40 21.90
N ASP A 3 -13.85 2.09 22.30
CA ASP A 3 -14.85 1.56 23.27
C ASP A 3 -15.59 0.31 22.78
N ALA A 4 -15.59 0.08 21.46
CA ALA A 4 -16.16 -1.12 20.84
C ALA A 4 -15.12 -2.24 20.65
N GLY A 5 -13.91 -2.10 21.20
CA GLY A 5 -12.84 -3.11 21.13
C GLY A 5 -12.05 -3.13 19.82
N ILE A 6 -12.05 -2.03 19.04
CA ILE A 6 -11.27 -1.96 17.79
C ILE A 6 -9.81 -1.58 18.07
N ASP A 7 -8.89 -2.47 17.72
CA ASP A 7 -7.45 -2.30 17.98
C ASP A 7 -6.76 -1.29 17.05
N ILE A 8 -7.25 -1.11 15.82
CA ILE A 8 -6.64 -0.24 14.81
C ILE A 8 -7.74 0.43 13.99
N VAL A 9 -7.67 1.75 13.86
CA VAL A 9 -8.63 2.54 13.06
C VAL A 9 -7.97 3.00 11.77
N ARG A 10 -8.66 2.87 10.64
CA ARG A 10 -8.21 3.41 9.35
C ARG A 10 -9.10 4.57 8.93
N VAL A 11 -8.48 5.65 8.48
CA VAL A 11 -9.13 6.86 7.97
C VAL A 11 -8.68 7.15 6.55
N THR A 12 -9.61 7.59 5.71
CA THR A 12 -9.32 7.99 4.32
C THR A 12 -8.69 9.39 4.30
N VAL A 13 -7.58 9.55 3.58
CA VAL A 13 -6.88 10.83 3.46
C VAL A 13 -6.59 11.12 1.98
N GLN A 14 -7.45 11.92 1.34
CA GLN A 14 -7.42 12.16 -0.11
C GLN A 14 -6.64 13.41 -0.54
N GLY A 15 -6.46 14.37 0.38
CA GLY A 15 -5.87 15.67 0.10
C GLY A 15 -5.12 16.27 1.28
N ILE A 16 -4.60 17.48 1.04
CA ILE A 16 -3.77 18.22 2.00
C ILE A 16 -4.58 18.62 3.24
N LYS A 17 -5.88 18.95 3.06
CA LYS A 17 -6.77 19.32 4.17
C LYS A 17 -6.93 18.16 5.15
N GLU A 18 -7.24 16.97 4.64
CA GLU A 18 -7.41 15.77 5.45
C GLU A 18 -6.08 15.36 6.10
N ALA A 19 -4.97 15.46 5.36
CA ALA A 19 -3.65 15.14 5.89
C ALA A 19 -3.28 16.04 7.09
N ARG A 20 -3.53 17.35 7.00
CA ARG A 20 -3.32 18.27 8.13
C ARG A 20 -4.25 17.97 9.31
N ALA A 21 -5.48 17.53 9.04
CA ALA A 21 -6.42 17.17 10.10
C ALA A 21 -5.98 15.95 10.90
N THR A 22 -5.22 15.00 10.31
CA THR A 22 -4.77 13.78 11.02
C THR A 22 -4.04 14.09 12.33
N LYS A 23 -3.17 15.11 12.33
CA LYS A 23 -2.42 15.53 13.53
C LYS A 23 -3.34 16.06 14.62
N LEU A 24 -4.27 16.95 14.27
CA LEU A 24 -5.25 17.51 15.20
C LEU A 24 -6.15 16.42 15.80
N ILE A 25 -6.57 15.46 14.97
CA ILE A 25 -7.37 14.30 15.39
C ILE A 25 -6.59 13.45 16.39
N LYS A 26 -5.34 13.08 16.08
CA LYS A 26 -4.49 12.27 16.96
C LYS A 26 -4.22 12.97 18.29
N GLU A 27 -3.87 14.26 18.27
CA GLU A 27 -3.64 15.05 19.49
C GLU A 27 -4.88 15.16 20.37
N ARG A 28 -6.07 15.25 19.76
CA ARG A 28 -7.33 15.27 20.51
C ARG A 28 -7.62 13.91 21.13
N LEU A 29 -7.49 12.83 20.36
CA LEU A 29 -7.73 11.47 20.84
C LEU A 29 -6.81 11.10 22.00
N LEU A 30 -5.52 11.45 21.92
CA LEU A 30 -4.57 11.24 23.01
C LEU A 30 -4.95 12.01 24.27
N ARG A 31 -5.41 13.27 24.13
CA ARG A 31 -5.91 14.07 25.26
C ARG A 31 -7.14 13.46 25.91
N ASP A 32 -8.00 12.84 25.10
CA ASP A 32 -9.21 12.16 25.56
C ASP A 32 -8.92 10.72 26.07
N GLY A 33 -7.65 10.30 26.14
CA GLY A 33 -7.23 9.00 26.68
C GLY A 33 -7.22 7.83 25.68
N TYR A 34 -7.47 8.09 24.40
CA TYR A 34 -7.48 7.07 23.35
C TYR A 34 -6.10 6.89 22.71
N THR A 35 -5.55 5.68 22.81
CA THR A 35 -4.23 5.31 22.25
C THR A 35 -4.30 4.45 20.98
N THR A 36 -5.50 4.06 20.55
CA THR A 36 -5.72 3.24 19.35
C THR A 36 -4.98 3.80 18.13
N PRO A 37 -4.12 3.00 17.46
CA PRO A 37 -3.41 3.42 16.26
C PRO A 37 -4.31 3.82 15.10
N ILE A 38 -3.89 4.87 14.38
CA ILE A 38 -4.55 5.40 13.19
C ILE A 38 -3.72 5.07 11.95
N VAL A 39 -4.40 4.50 10.95
CA VAL A 39 -3.85 4.23 9.61
C VAL A 39 -4.42 5.23 8.62
N ALA A 40 -3.56 5.97 7.91
CA ALA A 40 -3.99 6.79 6.79
C ALA A 40 -4.10 5.95 5.51
N ASP A 41 -5.26 5.96 4.86
CA ASP A 41 -5.48 5.36 3.54
C ASP A 41 -5.23 6.41 2.45
N ILE A 42 -4.14 6.24 1.69
CA ILE A 42 -3.69 7.20 0.69
C ILE A 42 -3.84 6.61 -0.71
N HIS A 43 -4.58 7.32 -1.57
CA HIS A 43 -4.50 7.14 -3.02
C HIS A 43 -3.26 7.90 -3.51
N PHE A 44 -2.14 7.16 -3.62
CA PHE A 44 -0.76 7.63 -3.70
C PHE A 44 -0.54 9.07 -4.24
N LYS A 45 -0.40 10.01 -3.30
CA LYS A 45 0.12 11.36 -3.51
C LYS A 45 1.25 11.56 -2.51
N PRO A 46 2.54 11.54 -2.91
CA PRO A 46 3.66 11.56 -1.97
C PRO A 46 3.58 12.67 -0.93
N LYS A 47 3.22 13.88 -1.35
CA LYS A 47 3.03 15.03 -0.45
C LYS A 47 1.94 14.81 0.60
N VAL A 48 0.84 14.16 0.23
CA VAL A 48 -0.27 13.84 1.15
C VAL A 48 0.16 12.75 2.12
N ALA A 49 0.84 11.71 1.64
CA ALA A 49 1.35 10.63 2.48
C ALA A 49 2.36 11.13 3.52
N MET A 50 3.28 12.00 3.11
CA MET A 50 4.27 12.63 4.01
C MET A 50 3.61 13.46 5.12
N LEU A 51 2.60 14.27 4.78
CA LEU A 51 1.87 15.07 5.77
C LEU A 51 1.01 14.20 6.69
N ALA A 52 0.31 13.20 6.14
CA ALA A 52 -0.48 12.26 6.93
C ALA A 52 0.40 11.45 7.89
N ALA A 53 1.65 11.17 7.48
CA ALA A 53 2.61 10.50 8.32
C ALA A 53 2.92 11.31 9.58
N GLU A 54 2.69 12.62 9.67
CA GLU A 54 2.90 13.36 10.93
C GLU A 54 1.84 13.01 11.99
N GLY A 55 0.61 12.71 11.58
CA GLY A 55 -0.54 12.49 12.48
C GLY A 55 -1.00 11.04 12.62
N CYS A 56 -0.59 10.13 11.73
CA CYS A 56 -0.96 8.72 11.76
C CYS A 56 0.20 7.82 12.18
N ASP A 57 -0.11 6.62 12.65
CA ASP A 57 0.86 5.61 13.12
C ASP A 57 1.29 4.66 11.99
N LYS A 58 0.49 4.58 10.92
CA LYS A 58 0.73 3.75 9.74
C LYS A 58 0.21 4.42 8.48
N ILE A 59 0.93 4.25 7.38
CA ILE A 59 0.46 4.69 6.05
C ILE A 59 0.09 3.47 5.22
N ARG A 60 -1.09 3.45 4.60
CA ARG A 60 -1.39 2.51 3.53
C ARG A 60 -1.21 3.18 2.18
N ILE A 61 -0.47 2.50 1.33
CA ILE A 61 -0.30 2.81 -0.09
C ILE A 61 -0.94 1.72 -0.97
N ASN A 62 -1.17 2.07 -2.23
CA ASN A 62 -1.56 1.14 -3.28
C ASN A 62 -0.56 1.26 -4.44
N PRO A 63 0.27 0.24 -4.73
CA PRO A 63 1.27 0.27 -5.79
C PRO A 63 0.70 0.64 -7.16
N GLY A 64 -0.55 0.24 -7.44
CA GLY A 64 -1.21 0.52 -8.71
C GLY A 64 -1.36 2.00 -9.06
N ASN A 65 -1.23 2.89 -8.06
CA ASN A 65 -1.40 4.34 -8.23
C ASN A 65 -0.07 5.11 -8.30
N PHE A 66 1.09 4.43 -8.36
CA PHE A 66 2.41 5.07 -8.24
C PHE A 66 2.83 5.83 -9.50
N ILE A 67 2.71 5.18 -10.66
CA ILE A 67 3.08 5.76 -11.96
C ILE A 67 1.86 6.39 -12.64
N ASP A 68 0.66 5.89 -12.34
CA ASP A 68 -0.50 6.13 -13.19
C ASP A 68 -1.29 7.35 -12.71
N GLY A 69 -0.86 8.54 -13.13
CA GLY A 69 -1.68 9.75 -13.05
C GLY A 69 -3.00 9.62 -13.83
N MET A 70 -3.03 8.77 -14.87
CA MET A 70 -4.18 8.21 -15.58
C MET A 70 -3.66 6.96 -16.33
N LYS A 71 -4.40 5.83 -16.32
CA LYS A 71 -4.06 4.64 -17.12
C LYS A 71 -4.04 5.04 -18.60
N THR A 72 -2.89 4.99 -19.26
CA THR A 72 -2.72 5.39 -20.67
C THR A 72 -2.83 4.18 -21.59
N PHE A 73 -3.88 3.38 -21.35
CA PHE A 73 -4.13 2.13 -22.05
C PHE A 73 -3.81 2.24 -23.55
N GLY A 74 -2.86 1.44 -24.01
CA GLY A 74 -2.54 1.29 -25.44
C GLY A 74 -1.36 2.14 -25.94
N LYS A 75 -0.65 2.88 -25.08
CA LYS A 75 0.61 3.56 -25.49
C LYS A 75 1.83 2.64 -25.53
N VAL A 76 1.81 1.56 -24.75
CA VAL A 76 2.90 0.59 -24.68
C VAL A 76 2.35 -0.78 -25.03
N THR A 77 2.66 -1.26 -26.23
CA THR A 77 2.23 -2.57 -26.74
C THR A 77 3.20 -3.68 -26.39
N GLU A 78 4.46 -3.34 -26.08
CA GLU A 78 5.50 -4.28 -25.70
C GLU A 78 6.35 -3.67 -24.58
N VAL A 79 6.64 -4.47 -23.54
CA VAL A 79 7.49 -4.04 -22.42
C VAL A 79 8.89 -4.56 -22.66
N THR A 80 9.78 -3.70 -23.14
CA THR A 80 11.21 -4.03 -23.26
C THR A 80 11.89 -3.94 -21.88
N PRO A 81 13.07 -4.57 -21.68
CA PRO A 81 13.85 -4.44 -20.46
C PRO A 81 14.14 -2.99 -20.06
N GLU A 82 14.37 -2.11 -21.05
CA GLU A 82 14.65 -0.68 -20.83
C GLU A 82 13.43 0.06 -20.28
N ILE A 83 12.24 -0.21 -20.84
CA ILE A 83 10.97 0.36 -20.34
C ILE A 83 10.70 -0.13 -18.92
N ALA A 84 10.91 -1.42 -18.66
CA ALA A 84 10.75 -1.99 -17.32
C ALA A 84 11.70 -1.33 -16.31
N ALA A 85 12.96 -1.12 -16.67
CA ALA A 85 13.94 -0.45 -15.82
C ALA A 85 13.56 1.01 -15.52
N GLN A 86 13.11 1.76 -16.53
CA GLN A 86 12.64 3.14 -16.35
C GLN A 86 11.45 3.22 -15.38
N TRP A 87 10.47 2.32 -15.51
CA TRP A 87 9.34 2.27 -14.59
C TRP A 87 9.76 1.93 -13.15
N GLN A 88 10.69 1.00 -12.99
CA GLN A 88 11.23 0.66 -11.68
C GLN A 88 11.94 1.84 -11.04
N GLU A 89 12.77 2.55 -11.81
CA GLU A 89 13.48 3.75 -11.35
C GLU A 89 12.50 4.86 -10.94
N GLU A 90 11.47 5.14 -11.75
CA GLU A 90 10.46 6.14 -11.43
C GLU A 90 9.69 5.79 -10.14
N MET A 91 9.27 4.54 -9.99
CA MET A 91 8.61 4.07 -8.76
C MET A 91 9.50 4.18 -7.54
N PHE A 92 10.77 3.79 -7.69
CA PHE A 92 11.75 3.89 -6.62
C PHE A 92 11.89 5.35 -6.18
N ASN A 93 12.13 6.27 -7.12
CA ASN A 93 12.26 7.71 -6.85
C ASN A 93 11.00 8.31 -6.19
N LYS A 94 9.80 7.85 -6.57
CA LYS A 94 8.54 8.29 -5.94
C LYS A 94 8.32 7.72 -4.54
N LEU A 95 8.78 6.50 -4.29
CA LEU A 95 8.61 5.80 -3.02
C LEU A 95 9.61 6.28 -1.96
N THR A 96 10.86 6.51 -2.36
CA THR A 96 11.99 6.80 -1.45
C THR A 96 11.69 7.88 -0.42
N PRO A 97 11.16 9.07 -0.77
CA PRO A 97 10.90 10.12 0.21
C PRO A 97 9.91 9.69 1.30
N LEU A 98 8.90 8.89 0.95
CA LEU A 98 7.93 8.37 1.91
C LEU A 98 8.62 7.38 2.85
N VAL A 99 9.37 6.42 2.31
CA VAL A 99 10.06 5.40 3.10
C VAL A 99 11.04 6.03 4.09
N GLU A 100 11.88 6.97 3.64
CA GLU A 100 12.82 7.68 4.52
C GLU A 100 12.10 8.46 5.62
N SER A 101 10.97 9.08 5.28
CA SER A 101 10.15 9.80 6.26
C SER A 101 9.54 8.88 7.31
N LEU A 102 9.05 7.69 6.90
CA LEU A 102 8.51 6.70 7.81
C LEU A 102 9.60 6.08 8.69
N LYS A 103 10.77 5.77 8.14
CA LYS A 103 11.96 5.33 8.90
C LYS A 103 12.30 6.32 10.01
N ARG A 104 12.46 7.60 9.67
CA ARG A 104 12.81 8.66 10.63
C ARG A 104 11.76 8.82 11.75
N GLN A 105 10.50 8.54 11.45
CA GLN A 105 9.39 8.68 12.39
C GLN A 105 9.08 7.39 13.18
N GLY A 106 9.75 6.27 12.89
CA GLY A 106 9.43 4.97 13.47
C GLY A 106 8.03 4.48 13.10
N LYS A 107 7.60 4.73 11.86
CA LYS A 107 6.24 4.41 11.37
C LYS A 107 6.27 3.29 10.36
N CYS A 108 5.20 2.52 10.32
CA CYS A 108 5.07 1.37 9.44
C CYS A 108 4.23 1.70 8.19
N MET A 109 4.39 0.87 7.15
CA MET A 109 3.68 0.99 5.89
C MET A 109 2.90 -0.28 5.56
N ARG A 110 1.66 -0.14 5.07
CA ARG A 110 0.92 -1.23 4.46
C ARG A 110 0.96 -1.09 2.94
N ILE A 111 1.55 -2.07 2.27
CA ILE A 111 1.52 -2.24 0.80
C ILE A 111 0.24 -3.01 0.46
N GLY A 112 -0.80 -2.28 0.06
CA GLY A 112 -2.12 -2.86 -0.16
C GLY A 112 -2.53 -2.88 -1.62
N VAL A 113 -2.38 -4.05 -2.26
CA VAL A 113 -2.77 -4.31 -3.64
C VAL A 113 -4.26 -4.68 -3.69
N ASN A 114 -4.99 -4.02 -4.58
CA ASN A 114 -6.38 -4.34 -4.89
C ASN A 114 -6.46 -4.84 -6.33
N HIS A 115 -7.19 -5.93 -6.56
CA HIS A 115 -7.35 -6.55 -7.88
C HIS A 115 -7.86 -5.54 -8.93
N GLY A 116 -8.95 -4.80 -8.63
CA GLY A 116 -9.52 -3.82 -9.56
C GLY A 116 -8.69 -2.55 -9.82
N SER A 117 -7.52 -2.41 -9.19
CA SER A 117 -6.66 -1.24 -9.37
C SER A 117 -5.20 -1.60 -9.62
N LEU A 118 -4.92 -2.74 -10.28
CA LEU A 118 -3.59 -3.02 -10.78
C LEU A 118 -3.15 -1.93 -11.78
N SER A 119 -1.86 -1.60 -11.77
CA SER A 119 -1.27 -0.63 -12.70
C SER A 119 -1.23 -1.22 -14.11
N GLU A 120 -1.17 -0.33 -15.11
CA GLU A 120 -1.07 -0.74 -16.51
C GLU A 120 0.12 -1.68 -16.75
N ARG A 121 1.29 -1.35 -16.17
CA ARG A 121 2.50 -2.18 -16.25
C ARG A 121 2.29 -3.61 -15.76
N ILE A 122 1.60 -3.78 -14.63
CA ILE A 122 1.35 -5.11 -14.07
C ILE A 122 0.36 -5.87 -14.94
N LEU A 123 -0.69 -5.20 -15.42
CA LEU A 123 -1.67 -5.81 -16.33
C LEU A 123 -1.03 -6.25 -17.64
N THR A 124 -0.13 -5.46 -18.22
CA THR A 124 0.55 -5.81 -19.47
C THR A 124 1.48 -7.01 -19.32
N GLN A 125 2.17 -7.16 -18.18
CA GLN A 125 3.13 -8.24 -17.97
C GLN A 125 2.49 -9.54 -17.44
N TYR A 126 1.49 -9.42 -16.57
CA TYR A 126 0.94 -10.55 -15.80
C TYR A 126 -0.55 -10.77 -16.02
N GLY A 127 -1.24 -9.84 -16.69
CA GLY A 127 -2.70 -9.83 -16.78
C GLY A 127 -3.38 -9.46 -15.45
N ASP A 128 -4.70 -9.55 -15.45
CA ASP A 128 -5.54 -9.40 -14.24
C ASP A 128 -5.58 -10.73 -13.48
N THR A 129 -4.46 -11.06 -12.82
CA THR A 129 -4.22 -12.39 -12.22
C THR A 129 -3.74 -12.28 -10.76
N PRO A 130 -3.93 -13.33 -9.95
CA PRO A 130 -3.29 -13.44 -8.63
C PRO A 130 -1.78 -13.21 -8.66
N GLU A 131 -1.10 -13.73 -9.69
CA GLU A 131 0.33 -13.56 -9.92
C GLU A 131 0.70 -12.09 -10.14
N GLY A 132 -0.09 -11.36 -10.93
CA GLY A 132 0.06 -9.92 -11.10
C GLY A 132 -0.09 -9.15 -9.79
N MET A 133 -1.05 -9.53 -8.93
CA MET A 133 -1.20 -8.94 -7.60
C MET A 133 0.05 -9.15 -6.73
N VAL A 134 0.59 -10.38 -6.72
CA VAL A 134 1.81 -10.71 -5.96
C VAL A 134 3.01 -9.97 -6.52
N ALA A 135 3.19 -9.93 -7.83
CA ALA A 135 4.29 -9.21 -8.49
C ALA A 135 4.29 -7.73 -8.09
N SER A 136 3.12 -7.08 -8.12
CA SER A 136 2.94 -5.69 -7.71
C SER A 136 3.33 -5.44 -6.25
N ALA A 137 3.02 -6.37 -5.35
CA ALA A 137 3.35 -6.27 -3.94
C ALA A 137 4.86 -6.48 -3.68
N ILE A 138 5.41 -7.55 -4.26
CA ILE A 138 6.82 -7.95 -4.08
C ILE A 138 7.77 -6.89 -4.61
N GLU A 139 7.44 -6.26 -5.74
CA GLU A 139 8.23 -5.16 -6.29
C GLU A 139 8.40 -4.01 -5.29
N VAL A 140 7.31 -3.52 -4.68
CA VAL A 140 7.39 -2.48 -3.66
C VAL A 140 8.11 -2.98 -2.40
N GLY A 141 7.92 -4.25 -2.03
CA GLY A 141 8.66 -4.89 -0.95
C GLY A 141 10.18 -4.89 -1.18
N LEU A 142 10.63 -5.19 -2.40
CA LEU A 142 12.03 -5.14 -2.79
C LEU A 142 12.60 -3.73 -2.69
N MET A 143 11.86 -2.72 -3.15
CA MET A 143 12.26 -1.31 -3.02
C MET A 143 12.40 -0.90 -1.54
N CYS A 144 11.45 -1.30 -0.68
CA CYS A 144 11.53 -1.03 0.76
C CYS A 144 12.79 -1.68 1.37
N ARG A 145 13.09 -2.92 1.02
CA ARG A 145 14.30 -3.60 1.50
C ARG A 145 15.59 -2.99 0.98
N ALA A 146 15.62 -2.53 -0.27
CA ALA A 146 16.77 -1.80 -0.82
C ALA A 146 17.03 -0.48 -0.06
N LEU A 147 15.99 0.10 0.53
CA LEU A 147 16.06 1.27 1.42
C LEU A 147 16.21 0.88 2.91
N ASP A 148 16.47 -0.40 3.21
CA ASP A 148 16.60 -0.92 4.58
C ASP A 148 15.36 -0.60 5.44
N PHE A 149 14.17 -0.71 4.86
CA PHE A 149 12.90 -0.49 5.52
C PHE A 149 12.11 -1.79 5.63
N HIS A 150 11.94 -2.25 6.87
CA HIS A 150 11.34 -3.55 7.18
C HIS A 150 10.00 -3.45 7.91
N ASP A 151 9.56 -2.26 8.32
CA ASP A 151 8.27 -2.04 8.96
C ASP A 151 7.11 -2.03 7.95
N ILE A 152 6.98 -3.13 7.20
CA ILE A 152 5.99 -3.29 6.13
C ILE A 152 5.00 -4.42 6.40
N ILE A 153 3.78 -4.25 5.89
CA ILE A 153 2.68 -5.21 5.95
C ILE A 153 2.08 -5.34 4.55
N PHE A 154 1.74 -6.55 4.13
CA PHE A 154 1.07 -6.77 2.85
C PHE A 154 -0.43 -7.01 2.99
N SER A 155 -1.20 -6.64 1.97
CA SER A 155 -2.59 -7.10 1.81
C SER A 155 -2.96 -7.26 0.34
N MET A 156 -3.66 -8.34 0.01
CA MET A 156 -4.18 -8.67 -1.32
C MET A 156 -5.70 -8.68 -1.27
N LYS A 157 -6.38 -7.66 -1.81
CA LYS A 157 -7.84 -7.60 -1.75
C LYS A 157 -8.49 -7.81 -3.12
N SER A 158 -9.54 -8.62 -3.12
CA SER A 158 -10.44 -8.83 -4.26
C SER A 158 -11.87 -9.03 -3.75
N SER A 159 -12.87 -8.65 -4.55
CA SER A 159 -14.27 -8.98 -4.29
C SER A 159 -14.56 -10.44 -4.64
N ASN A 160 -13.73 -11.04 -5.50
CA ASN A 160 -13.73 -12.48 -5.74
C ASN A 160 -12.87 -13.19 -4.68
N THR A 161 -13.53 -13.92 -3.78
CA THR A 161 -12.87 -14.63 -2.68
C THR A 161 -11.89 -15.71 -3.15
N ARG A 162 -12.13 -16.34 -4.31
CA ARG A 162 -11.21 -17.34 -4.88
C ARG A 162 -9.89 -16.69 -5.33
N VAL A 163 -9.98 -15.55 -6.00
CA VAL A 163 -8.81 -14.75 -6.40
C VAL A 163 -8.05 -14.27 -5.17
N MET A 164 -8.77 -13.76 -4.16
CA MET A 164 -8.17 -13.32 -2.90
C MET A 164 -7.37 -14.45 -2.23
N VAL A 165 -7.99 -15.63 -2.06
CA VAL A 165 -7.33 -16.79 -1.42
C VAL A 165 -6.11 -17.24 -2.22
N ALA A 166 -6.21 -17.30 -3.55
CA ALA A 166 -5.08 -17.64 -4.41
C ALA A 166 -3.93 -16.63 -4.24
N ALA A 167 -4.22 -15.33 -4.30
CA ALA A 167 -3.22 -14.28 -4.16
C ALA A 167 -2.51 -14.31 -2.80
N TYR A 168 -3.23 -14.52 -1.69
CA TYR A 168 -2.59 -14.65 -0.37
C TYR A 168 -1.73 -15.90 -0.25
N ARG A 169 -2.15 -17.04 -0.80
CA ARG A 169 -1.34 -18.28 -0.79
C ARG A 169 -0.07 -18.12 -1.61
N LEU A 170 -0.17 -17.54 -2.80
CA LEU A 170 0.98 -17.24 -3.65
C LEU A 170 1.93 -16.26 -2.97
N LEU A 171 1.41 -15.18 -2.37
CA LEU A 171 2.24 -14.23 -1.63
C LEU A 171 2.96 -14.90 -0.47
N ALA A 172 2.28 -15.74 0.32
CA ALA A 172 2.89 -16.45 1.43
C ALA A 172 4.00 -17.41 0.96
N ALA A 173 3.78 -18.14 -0.13
CA ALA A 173 4.78 -19.03 -0.72
C ALA A 173 6.00 -18.23 -1.23
N GLU A 174 5.77 -17.09 -1.89
CA GLU A 174 6.83 -16.25 -2.41
C GLU A 174 7.63 -15.57 -1.29
N MET A 175 6.97 -15.14 -0.20
CA MET A 175 7.65 -14.65 1.00
C MET A 175 8.50 -15.75 1.64
N ALA A 176 7.97 -16.97 1.80
CA ALA A 176 8.73 -18.10 2.34
C ALA A 176 9.97 -18.42 1.49
N ARG A 177 9.84 -18.42 0.15
CA ARG A 177 10.96 -18.62 -0.78
C ARG A 177 12.06 -17.54 -0.63
N ARG A 178 11.67 -16.33 -0.26
CA ARG A 178 12.57 -15.18 -0.04
C ARG A 178 13.10 -15.08 1.39
N GLY A 179 12.65 -15.95 2.30
CA GLY A 179 12.94 -15.82 3.72
C GLY A 179 12.34 -14.56 4.35
N TRP A 180 11.18 -14.12 3.86
CA TRP A 180 10.44 -12.97 4.40
C TRP A 180 9.34 -13.46 5.36
N ASP A 181 9.16 -12.70 6.44
CA ASP A 181 8.22 -12.98 7.54
C ASP A 181 7.26 -11.79 7.79
N TYR A 182 7.07 -10.94 6.77
CA TYR A 182 6.21 -9.76 6.89
C TYR A 182 4.73 -10.12 7.17
N PRO A 183 4.04 -9.36 8.04
CA PRO A 183 2.64 -9.64 8.36
C PRO A 183 1.69 -9.47 7.16
N LEU A 184 0.60 -10.24 7.18
CA LEU A 184 -0.48 -10.18 6.20
C LEU A 184 -1.76 -9.61 6.83
N HIS A 185 -2.26 -8.49 6.31
CA HIS A 185 -3.59 -7.97 6.63
C HIS A 185 -4.61 -8.59 5.68
N LEU A 186 -5.48 -9.47 6.18
CA LEU A 186 -6.50 -10.17 5.40
C LEU A 186 -7.79 -9.33 5.23
N GLY A 187 -8.49 -9.49 4.11
CA GLY A 187 -9.85 -8.95 3.96
C GLY A 187 -10.37 -8.97 2.54
N VAL A 188 -11.67 -9.26 2.40
CA VAL A 188 -12.43 -9.18 1.15
C VAL A 188 -12.85 -7.72 0.92
N THR A 189 -12.81 -7.24 -0.32
CA THR A 189 -13.37 -5.92 -0.65
C THR A 189 -14.80 -6.06 -1.16
N GLU A 190 -15.65 -5.05 -0.94
CA GLU A 190 -17.03 -5.01 -1.47
C GLU A 190 -17.85 -6.27 -1.11
N ALA A 191 -17.86 -6.65 0.16
CA ALA A 191 -18.53 -7.87 0.64
C ALA A 191 -20.07 -7.86 0.50
N GLY A 192 -20.67 -6.77 0.03
CA GLY A 192 -22.12 -6.61 -0.13
C GLY A 192 -22.81 -5.94 1.06
N GLY A 193 -24.11 -5.69 0.91
CA GLY A 193 -25.00 -5.36 2.02
C GLY A 193 -25.41 -6.65 2.74
N GLY A 194 -25.36 -6.64 4.07
CA GLY A 194 -25.80 -7.75 4.91
C GLY A 194 -27.31 -7.82 5.09
#